data_AF-A0A964ZZ61-F1
#
_entry.id   AF-A0A964ZZ61-F1
#
_cell.length_a   1.000
_cell.length_b   1.000
_cell.length_c   1.000
_cell.angle_alpha   90.00
_cell.angle_beta   90.00
_cell.angle_gamma   90.00
#
_symmetry.space_group_name_H-M   'P 1'
#
loop_
_entity.id
_entity.type
_entity.pdbx_description
1 polymer ?
#
loop_
_entity_poly.entity_id
_entity_poly.type
_entity_poly.pdbx_seq_one_letter_code
_entity_poly.pdbx_strand_id
1 'polypeptide(L)'
;RKRIMIANSNGVFSADDQVRTLLRVSVVATGDGGMQTGYDSLGHTIGFEMFDENDVEELAIRAAKQAVTKLSARPAPSGSMPVVIKRGSGGVLFHEACGHGLEADLVGKSASVYRGKMGELVASPLVTLVDDGTMTAEWGAIGVDDEGHPSQRNTLIKDGVLTDYMWDYLRARKEGRAQMRLVAIIGQCRHRDITRVASTAFANASGRRNRRFCPAIFVI
;
A
#
# COMPACT_ATOMS: atom_id res chain seq x y z
N ARG A 1 11.81 -8.49 14.22
CA ARG A 1 10.82 -9.56 14.47
C ARG A 1 9.83 -9.08 15.52
N LYS A 2 8.53 -9.20 15.28
CA LYS A 2 7.41 -8.83 16.15
C LYS A 2 6.53 -10.07 16.31
N ARG A 3 6.23 -10.47 17.55
CA ARG A 3 5.27 -11.54 17.84
C ARG A 3 4.01 -10.91 18.38
N ILE A 4 2.86 -11.29 17.84
CA ILE A 4 1.55 -10.84 18.27
C ILE A 4 0.70 -12.03 18.68
N MET A 5 -0.17 -11.81 19.66
CA MET A 5 -1.19 -12.76 20.10
C MET A 5 -2.44 -11.94 20.40
N ILE A 6 -3.55 -12.34 19.81
CA ILE A 6 -4.85 -11.69 19.95
C ILE A 6 -5.79 -12.70 20.61
N ALA A 7 -6.41 -12.29 21.72
CA ALA A 7 -7.44 -13.04 22.41
C ALA A 7 -8.61 -12.12 22.75
N ASN A 8 -9.86 -12.51 22.46
CA ASN A 8 -11.03 -11.70 22.78
C ASN A 8 -12.23 -12.51 23.32
N SER A 9 -13.23 -11.80 23.86
CA SER A 9 -14.43 -12.40 24.46
C SER A 9 -15.35 -13.10 23.46
N ASN A 10 -15.11 -12.96 22.15
CA ASN A 10 -15.85 -13.67 21.11
C ASN A 10 -15.19 -15.01 20.75
N GLY A 11 -14.16 -15.43 21.51
CA GLY A 11 -13.46 -16.70 21.32
C GLY A 11 -12.36 -16.65 20.26
N VAL A 12 -11.98 -15.47 19.75
CA VAL A 12 -10.80 -15.35 18.88
C VAL A 12 -9.55 -15.64 19.71
N PHE A 13 -8.71 -16.53 19.22
CA PHE A 13 -7.37 -16.80 19.76
C PHE A 13 -6.41 -17.04 18.58
N SER A 14 -5.66 -16.02 18.23
CA SER A 14 -4.80 -15.98 17.04
C SER A 14 -3.41 -15.48 17.41
N ALA A 15 -2.37 -15.93 16.70
CA ALA A 15 -1.01 -15.46 16.88
C ALA A 15 -0.31 -15.33 15.53
N ASP A 16 0.64 -14.42 15.45
CA ASP A 16 1.46 -14.20 14.26
C ASP A 16 2.89 -13.77 14.66
N ASP A 17 3.84 -14.12 13.80
CA ASP A 17 5.27 -13.88 13.99
C ASP A 17 5.84 -13.20 12.75
N GLN A 18 5.96 -11.88 12.84
CA GLN A 18 6.27 -11.01 11.74
C GLN A 18 7.76 -10.67 11.76
N VAL A 19 8.50 -11.18 10.79
CA VAL A 19 9.85 -10.70 10.47
C VAL A 19 9.73 -9.57 9.45
N ARG A 20 10.46 -8.48 9.65
CA ARG A 20 10.51 -7.36 8.70
C ARG A 20 11.94 -6.85 8.64
N THR A 21 12.46 -6.73 7.44
CA THR A 21 13.80 -6.22 7.17
C THR A 21 13.68 -5.09 6.17
N LEU A 22 14.32 -3.96 6.49
CA LEU A 22 14.32 -2.75 5.67
C LEU A 22 15.77 -2.30 5.49
N LEU A 23 16.20 -2.25 4.24
CA LEU A 23 17.41 -1.57 3.84
C LEU A 23 17.04 -0.23 3.21
N ARG A 24 17.71 0.84 3.64
CA ARG A 24 17.58 2.16 3.05
C ARG A 24 18.95 2.67 2.65
N VAL A 25 19.09 3.07 1.40
CA VAL A 25 20.27 3.76 0.91
C VAL A 25 19.91 5.23 0.71
N SER A 26 20.73 6.11 1.26
CA SER A 26 20.62 7.56 1.08
C SER A 26 21.95 8.08 0.56
N VAL A 27 21.90 8.82 -0.54
CA VAL A 27 23.07 9.39 -1.21
C VAL A 27 22.91 10.90 -1.25
N VAL A 28 24.01 11.60 -0.96
CA VAL A 28 24.12 13.05 -1.09
C VAL A 28 25.11 13.35 -2.19
N ALA A 29 24.71 14.18 -3.15
CA ALA A 29 25.56 14.68 -4.23
C ALA A 29 25.74 16.19 -4.09
N THR A 30 26.96 16.67 -4.32
CA THR A 30 27.34 18.09 -4.27
C THR A 30 27.87 18.52 -5.63
N GLY A 31 27.53 19.73 -6.07
CA GLY A 31 28.10 20.37 -7.25
C GLY A 31 27.77 21.86 -7.30
N ASP A 32 27.99 22.51 -8.45
CA ASP A 32 27.82 23.97 -8.60
C ASP A 32 26.39 24.46 -8.28
N GLY A 33 25.39 23.60 -8.51
CA GLY A 33 23.98 23.85 -8.17
C GLY A 33 23.60 23.58 -6.70
N GLY A 34 24.58 23.31 -5.82
CA GLY A 34 24.37 23.03 -4.40
C GLY A 34 24.35 21.54 -4.06
N MET A 35 23.51 21.16 -3.09
CA MET A 35 23.40 19.80 -2.57
C MET A 35 22.06 19.18 -2.95
N GLN A 36 22.09 17.94 -3.44
CA GLN A 36 20.89 17.16 -3.75
C GLN A 36 20.98 15.75 -3.17
N THR A 37 19.82 15.16 -2.91
CA THR A 37 19.71 13.83 -2.28
C THR A 37 18.95 12.84 -3.15
N GLY A 38 19.42 11.60 -3.15
CA GLY A 38 18.75 10.45 -3.74
C GLY A 38 18.59 9.36 -2.70
N TYR A 39 17.50 8.60 -2.79
CA TYR A 39 17.26 7.50 -1.88
C TYR A 39 16.58 6.35 -2.60
N ASP A 40 16.89 5.14 -2.18
CA ASP A 40 16.15 3.95 -2.58
C ASP A 40 16.05 3.03 -1.37
N SER A 41 15.01 2.21 -1.34
CA SER A 41 14.72 1.34 -0.20
C SER A 41 14.20 0.00 -0.66
N LEU A 42 14.62 -1.03 0.04
CA LEU A 42 14.15 -2.39 -0.13
C LEU A 42 13.57 -2.84 1.20
N GLY A 43 12.32 -3.30 1.22
CA GLY A 43 11.60 -3.71 2.43
C GLY A 43 10.81 -4.98 2.18
N HIS A 44 11.05 -6.02 2.98
CA HIS A 44 10.34 -7.30 2.89
C HIS A 44 9.95 -7.85 4.27
N THR A 45 9.01 -8.78 4.28
CA THR A 45 8.58 -9.54 5.48
C THR A 45 9.41 -10.80 5.75
N ILE A 46 10.67 -10.79 5.32
CA ILE A 46 11.65 -11.88 5.49
C ILE A 46 12.87 -11.36 6.27
N GLY A 47 13.78 -12.27 6.65
CA GLY A 47 15.01 -11.94 7.39
C GLY A 47 16.10 -11.36 6.49
N PHE A 48 17.36 -11.65 6.83
CA PHE A 48 18.51 -11.16 6.08
C PHE A 48 18.78 -11.92 4.78
N GLU A 49 18.07 -13.03 4.55
CA GLU A 49 18.05 -13.78 3.28
C GLU A 49 17.59 -12.88 2.12
N MET A 50 16.90 -11.78 2.44
CA MET A 50 16.61 -10.66 1.55
C MET A 50 17.83 -10.14 0.76
N PHE A 51 19.03 -10.17 1.35
CA PHE A 51 20.25 -9.72 0.69
C PHE A 51 20.82 -10.74 -0.31
N ASP A 52 20.42 -12.01 -0.21
CA ASP A 52 20.80 -13.05 -1.17
C ASP A 52 19.94 -12.94 -2.43
N GLU A 53 18.69 -12.45 -2.30
CA GLU A 53 17.74 -12.32 -3.40
C GLU A 53 17.76 -10.94 -4.08
N ASN A 54 18.44 -9.94 -3.51
CA ASN A 54 18.41 -8.56 -4.00
C ASN A 54 19.79 -7.93 -4.09
N ASP A 55 20.05 -7.26 -5.21
CA ASP A 55 21.30 -6.55 -5.46
C ASP A 55 21.31 -5.19 -4.73
N VAL A 56 22.07 -5.14 -3.64
CA VAL A 56 22.28 -3.92 -2.84
C VAL A 56 23.12 -2.88 -3.59
N GLU A 57 24.06 -3.32 -4.43
CA GLU A 57 24.87 -2.43 -5.25
C GLU A 57 23.98 -1.72 -6.28
N GLU A 58 23.09 -2.47 -6.95
CA GLU A 58 22.12 -1.88 -7.88
C GLU A 58 21.20 -0.87 -7.16
N LEU A 59 20.74 -1.18 -5.95
CA LEU A 59 19.97 -0.26 -5.12
C LEU A 59 20.73 1.04 -4.84
N ALA A 60 22.02 0.94 -4.48
CA ALA A 60 22.87 2.09 -4.23
C ALA A 60 23.14 2.92 -5.49
N ILE A 61 23.38 2.26 -6.63
CA ILE A 61 23.54 2.91 -7.93
C ILE A 61 22.26 3.67 -8.31
N ARG A 62 21.06 3.10 -8.08
CA ARG A 62 19.79 3.80 -8.33
C ARG A 62 19.64 5.05 -7.46
N ALA A 63 19.95 4.96 -6.17
CA ALA A 63 19.93 6.11 -5.26
C ALA A 63 20.93 7.20 -5.71
N ALA A 64 22.15 6.82 -6.10
CA ALA A 64 23.15 7.75 -6.61
C ALA A 64 22.72 8.43 -7.91
N LYS A 65 22.19 7.65 -8.87
CA LYS A 65 21.63 8.19 -10.12
C LYS A 65 20.53 9.20 -9.85
N GLN A 66 19.64 8.94 -8.88
CA GLN A 66 18.60 9.90 -8.50
C GLN A 66 19.19 11.20 -7.95
N ALA A 67 20.21 11.14 -7.09
CA ALA A 67 20.86 12.33 -6.52
C ALA A 67 21.51 13.18 -7.64
N VAL A 68 22.26 12.54 -8.53
CA VAL A 68 22.92 13.21 -9.67
C VAL A 68 21.90 13.79 -10.66
N THR A 69 20.84 13.04 -10.97
CA THR A 69 19.76 13.53 -11.86
C THR A 69 19.12 14.80 -11.31
N LYS A 70 18.88 14.87 -9.99
CA LYS A 70 18.32 16.06 -9.35
C LYS A 70 19.29 17.24 -9.37
N LEU A 71 20.60 16.99 -9.27
CA LEU A 71 21.62 18.05 -9.31
C LEU A 71 21.61 18.79 -10.65
N SER A 72 21.28 18.10 -11.74
CA SER A 72 21.16 18.67 -13.09
C SER A 72 19.74 19.11 -13.45
N ALA A 73 18.77 19.01 -12.53
CA ALA A 73 17.37 19.24 -12.84
C ALA A 73 17.05 20.74 -12.94
N ARG A 74 16.32 21.11 -14.00
CA ARG A 74 15.73 22.45 -14.14
C ARG A 74 14.38 22.52 -13.40
N PRO A 75 13.86 23.72 -13.09
CA PRO A 75 12.51 23.88 -12.56
C PRO A 75 11.46 23.17 -13.42
N ALA A 76 10.52 22.50 -12.75
CA ALA A 76 9.43 21.82 -13.42
C ALA A 76 8.43 22.84 -14.01
N PRO A 77 7.79 22.53 -15.16
CA PRO A 77 6.70 23.37 -15.68
C PRO A 77 5.50 23.37 -14.73
N SER A 78 4.76 24.49 -14.71
CA SER A 78 3.57 24.67 -13.88
C SER A 78 2.30 24.68 -14.74
N GLY A 79 1.22 24.08 -14.22
CA GLY A 79 -0.09 24.05 -14.87
C GLY A 79 -0.67 22.64 -14.97
N SER A 80 -1.88 22.53 -15.51
CA SER A 80 -2.49 21.24 -15.83
C SER A 80 -1.81 20.64 -17.05
N MET A 81 -1.27 19.43 -16.91
CA MET A 81 -0.63 18.71 -18.01
C MET A 81 -0.79 17.20 -17.80
N PRO A 82 -0.78 16.40 -18.88
CA PRO A 82 -0.77 14.95 -18.77
C PRO A 82 0.47 14.45 -18.02
N VAL A 83 0.29 13.50 -17.09
CA VAL A 83 1.38 12.93 -16.31
C VAL A 83 1.45 11.43 -16.50
N VAL A 84 2.64 10.93 -16.84
CA VAL A 84 2.91 9.50 -16.92
C VAL A 84 3.56 9.02 -15.63
N ILE A 85 2.89 8.11 -14.94
CA ILE A 85 3.34 7.62 -13.64
C ILE A 85 4.03 6.26 -13.79
N LYS A 86 5.25 6.17 -13.25
CA LYS A 86 6.03 4.93 -13.20
C LYS A 86 5.37 3.91 -12.25
N ARG A 87 5.38 2.63 -12.66
CA ARG A 87 5.01 1.49 -11.79
C ARG A 87 5.78 1.48 -10.46
N GLY A 88 5.20 0.86 -9.43
CA GLY A 88 5.81 0.75 -8.10
C GLY A 88 5.51 2.00 -7.27
N SER A 89 6.49 2.87 -7.08
CA SER A 89 6.36 4.08 -6.24
C SER A 89 5.23 5.03 -6.67
N GLY A 90 4.85 5.01 -7.95
CA GLY A 90 3.68 5.73 -8.45
C GLY A 90 2.34 5.30 -7.84
N GLY A 91 2.30 4.11 -7.22
CA GLY A 91 1.15 3.63 -6.44
C GLY A 91 0.81 4.50 -5.24
N VAL A 92 1.77 5.30 -4.72
CA VAL A 92 1.53 6.23 -3.61
C VAL A 92 0.44 7.24 -3.95
N LEU A 93 0.39 7.74 -5.19
CA LEU A 93 -0.66 8.68 -5.60
C LEU A 93 -2.06 8.07 -5.39
N PHE A 94 -2.21 6.77 -5.65
CA PHE A 94 -3.46 6.06 -5.49
C PHE A 94 -3.77 5.68 -4.05
N HIS A 95 -2.73 5.41 -3.25
CA HIS A 95 -2.87 5.26 -1.80
C HIS A 95 -3.52 6.51 -1.19
N GLU A 96 -3.04 7.69 -1.59
CA GLU A 96 -3.60 8.96 -1.13
C GLU A 96 -4.96 9.27 -1.75
N ALA A 97 -5.09 9.12 -3.08
CA ALA A 97 -6.31 9.50 -3.80
C ALA A 97 -7.52 8.62 -3.45
N CYS A 98 -7.29 7.31 -3.25
CA CYS A 98 -8.36 6.34 -3.07
C CYS A 98 -8.22 5.54 -1.77
N GLY A 99 -7.00 5.14 -1.40
CA GLY A 99 -6.75 4.22 -0.27
C GLY A 99 -7.43 4.70 1.02
N HIS A 100 -7.01 5.84 1.56
CA HIS A 100 -7.63 6.39 2.78
C HIS A 100 -9.11 6.72 2.59
N GLY A 101 -9.50 7.23 1.43
CA GLY A 101 -10.90 7.53 1.12
C GLY A 101 -11.82 6.30 1.25
N LEU A 102 -11.29 5.09 1.13
CA LEU A 102 -12.06 3.84 1.20
C LEU A 102 -12.05 3.20 2.59
N GLU A 103 -11.44 3.84 3.60
CA GLU A 103 -11.48 3.40 4.98
C GLU A 103 -12.87 3.65 5.60
N ALA A 104 -13.50 2.60 6.15
CA ALA A 104 -14.87 2.69 6.66
C ALA A 104 -15.03 3.69 7.81
N ASP A 105 -13.96 4.03 8.53
CA ASP A 105 -14.03 5.03 9.58
C ASP A 105 -14.24 6.45 9.01
N LEU A 106 -13.56 6.79 7.91
CA LEU A 106 -13.73 8.04 7.18
C LEU A 106 -15.09 8.10 6.49
N VAL A 107 -15.55 6.98 5.94
CA VAL A 107 -16.91 6.86 5.36
C VAL A 107 -17.97 7.07 6.44
N GLY A 108 -17.84 6.42 7.60
CA GLY A 108 -18.78 6.54 8.71
C GLY A 108 -18.83 7.93 9.34
N LYS A 109 -17.69 8.65 9.36
CA LYS A 109 -17.59 10.05 9.81
C LYS A 109 -18.07 11.07 8.76
N SER A 110 -18.52 10.62 7.59
CA SER A 110 -18.85 11.49 6.44
C SER A 110 -17.67 12.38 5.99
N ALA A 111 -16.44 11.92 6.22
CA ALA A 111 -15.20 12.58 5.83
C ALA A 111 -14.61 12.02 4.51
N SER A 112 -15.26 11.05 3.90
CA SER A 112 -14.86 10.43 2.63
C SER A 112 -15.73 10.89 1.46
N VAL A 113 -15.07 11.16 0.33
CA VAL A 113 -15.70 11.46 -0.97
C VAL A 113 -16.39 10.25 -1.62
N TYR A 114 -16.16 9.05 -1.09
CA TYR A 114 -16.73 7.79 -1.59
C TYR A 114 -18.03 7.41 -0.89
N ARG A 115 -18.41 8.11 0.18
CA ARG A 115 -19.65 7.82 0.91
C ARG A 115 -20.86 7.84 -0.03
N GLY A 116 -21.65 6.75 0.00
CA GLY A 116 -22.86 6.61 -0.80
C GLY A 116 -22.62 6.23 -2.26
N LYS A 117 -21.37 6.09 -2.72
CA LYS A 117 -21.03 5.79 -4.12
C LYS A 117 -20.90 4.30 -4.41
N MET A 118 -21.46 3.44 -3.56
CA MET A 118 -21.38 1.99 -3.74
C MET A 118 -22.06 1.57 -5.04
N GLY A 119 -21.34 0.85 -5.89
CA GLY A 119 -21.82 0.47 -7.22
C GLY A 119 -21.74 1.57 -8.27
N GLU A 120 -21.24 2.77 -7.92
CA GLU A 120 -21.04 3.86 -8.88
C GLU A 120 -19.64 3.80 -9.51
N LEU A 121 -19.53 4.42 -10.69
CA LEU A 121 -18.25 4.61 -11.36
C LEU A 121 -17.47 5.75 -10.67
N VAL A 122 -16.40 5.39 -9.97
CA VAL A 122 -15.57 6.32 -9.18
C VAL A 122 -14.17 6.52 -9.75
N ALA A 123 -13.77 5.70 -10.71
CA ALA A 123 -12.50 5.79 -11.42
C ALA A 123 -12.68 5.38 -12.89
N SER A 124 -11.63 5.58 -13.71
CA SER A 124 -11.62 5.08 -15.09
C SER A 124 -11.93 3.58 -15.14
N PRO A 125 -12.68 3.07 -16.12
CA PRO A 125 -12.95 1.64 -16.29
C PRO A 125 -11.69 0.76 -16.43
N LEU A 126 -10.54 1.38 -16.72
CA LEU A 126 -9.25 0.70 -16.79
C LEU A 126 -8.64 0.38 -15.40
N VAL A 127 -9.27 0.84 -14.33
CA VAL A 127 -8.71 0.82 -12.98
C VAL A 127 -9.42 -0.23 -12.12
N THR A 128 -8.65 -1.19 -11.62
CA THR A 128 -9.09 -2.15 -10.59
C THR A 128 -8.18 -2.06 -9.39
N LEU A 129 -8.70 -1.58 -8.26
CA LEU A 129 -8.00 -1.37 -7.00
C LEU A 129 -8.21 -2.56 -6.05
N VAL A 130 -7.11 -3.15 -5.59
CA VAL A 130 -7.12 -4.27 -4.67
C VAL A 130 -6.24 -3.95 -3.47
N ASP A 131 -6.74 -4.22 -2.27
CA ASP A 131 -5.94 -4.30 -1.05
C ASP A 131 -5.68 -5.78 -0.74
N ASP A 132 -4.41 -6.19 -0.68
CA ASP A 132 -4.03 -7.60 -0.55
C ASP A 132 -2.94 -7.81 0.51
N GLY A 133 -3.35 -8.29 1.69
CA GLY A 133 -2.42 -8.66 2.76
C GLY A 133 -1.82 -10.05 2.62
N THR A 134 -2.24 -10.84 1.63
CA THR A 134 -1.81 -12.24 1.44
C THR A 134 -0.55 -12.37 0.59
N MET A 135 -0.01 -11.25 0.10
CA MET A 135 1.18 -11.21 -0.75
C MET A 135 2.45 -11.52 0.05
N THR A 136 2.80 -12.80 0.18
CA THR A 136 3.98 -13.27 0.92
C THR A 136 5.26 -12.52 0.52
N ALA A 137 6.11 -12.23 1.51
CA ALA A 137 7.37 -11.47 1.39
C ALA A 137 7.21 -9.97 1.09
N GLU A 138 6.04 -9.48 0.68
CA GLU A 138 5.82 -8.03 0.53
C GLU A 138 5.77 -7.31 1.88
N TRP A 139 6.06 -6.01 1.88
CA TRP A 139 6.14 -5.21 3.10
C TRP A 139 4.83 -5.12 3.88
N GLY A 140 3.70 -5.04 3.18
CA GLY A 140 2.37 -4.97 3.81
C GLY A 140 1.73 -6.33 4.11
N ALA A 141 2.45 -7.42 3.86
CA ALA A 141 1.97 -8.76 4.18
C ALA A 141 1.86 -8.95 5.69
N ILE A 142 0.76 -9.58 6.11
CA ILE A 142 0.52 -9.98 7.49
C ILE A 142 -0.22 -11.32 7.50
N GLY A 143 -0.01 -12.14 8.54
CA GLY A 143 -0.73 -13.40 8.68
C GLY A 143 -2.11 -13.18 9.26
N VAL A 144 -2.17 -12.39 10.34
CA VAL A 144 -3.41 -11.97 11.00
C VAL A 144 -3.40 -10.45 11.23
N ASP A 145 -4.57 -9.82 11.10
CA ASP A 145 -4.76 -8.45 11.51
C ASP A 145 -4.72 -8.32 13.05
N ASP A 146 -4.67 -7.09 13.54
CA ASP A 146 -4.63 -6.84 14.98
C ASP A 146 -5.98 -7.13 15.70
N GLU A 147 -7.02 -7.53 14.97
CA GLU A 147 -8.28 -8.06 15.52
C GLU A 147 -8.31 -9.60 15.58
N GLY A 148 -7.24 -10.26 15.10
CA GLY A 148 -7.05 -11.71 15.12
C GLY A 148 -7.62 -12.44 13.91
N HIS A 149 -7.92 -11.73 12.82
CA HIS A 149 -8.50 -12.29 11.60
C HIS A 149 -7.42 -12.54 10.54
N PRO A 150 -7.47 -13.67 9.81
CA PRO A 150 -6.55 -13.91 8.71
C PRO A 150 -6.67 -12.86 7.61
N SER A 151 -5.54 -12.45 7.06
CA SER A 151 -5.48 -11.47 5.97
C SER A 151 -6.11 -11.99 4.69
N GLN A 152 -6.63 -11.06 3.87
CA GLN A 152 -7.39 -11.38 2.66
C GLN A 152 -7.03 -10.44 1.51
N ARG A 153 -7.51 -10.83 0.33
CA ARG A 153 -7.47 -10.03 -0.89
C ARG A 153 -8.84 -9.39 -1.13
N ASN A 154 -8.91 -8.08 -0.93
CA ASN A 154 -10.11 -7.28 -1.01
C ASN A 154 -10.11 -6.44 -2.29
N THR A 155 -11.09 -6.66 -3.17
CA THR A 155 -11.26 -5.80 -4.35
C THR A 155 -12.16 -4.63 -3.97
N LEU A 156 -11.60 -3.42 -3.94
CA LEU A 156 -12.30 -2.21 -3.51
C LEU A 156 -12.90 -1.46 -4.69
N ILE A 157 -12.18 -1.41 -5.82
CA ILE A 157 -12.68 -0.86 -7.08
C ILE A 157 -12.46 -1.93 -8.15
N LYS A 158 -13.48 -2.24 -8.94
CA LYS A 158 -13.40 -3.16 -10.06
C LYS A 158 -13.87 -2.47 -11.34
N ASP A 159 -13.00 -2.42 -12.34
CA ASP A 159 -13.30 -1.80 -13.64
C ASP A 159 -13.92 -0.39 -13.48
N GLY A 160 -13.32 0.42 -12.60
CA GLY A 160 -13.76 1.77 -12.26
C GLY A 160 -14.93 1.87 -11.27
N VAL A 161 -15.62 0.76 -10.97
CA VAL A 161 -16.80 0.73 -10.09
C VAL A 161 -16.42 0.44 -8.64
N LEU A 162 -16.94 1.23 -7.70
CA LEU A 162 -16.74 0.99 -6.26
C LEU A 162 -17.49 -0.26 -5.81
N THR A 163 -16.76 -1.29 -5.38
CA THR A 163 -17.33 -2.59 -4.98
C THR A 163 -17.41 -2.77 -3.47
N ASP A 164 -16.47 -2.24 -2.70
CA ASP A 164 -16.51 -2.27 -1.24
C ASP A 164 -15.59 -1.24 -0.58
N TYR A 165 -15.73 -1.12 0.74
CA TYR A 165 -14.85 -0.38 1.62
C TYR A 165 -13.96 -1.33 2.43
N MET A 166 -12.98 -0.74 3.08
CA MET A 166 -12.15 -1.38 4.08
C MET A 166 -12.85 -1.31 5.44
N TRP A 167 -13.13 -2.46 6.06
CA TRP A 167 -13.92 -2.55 7.29
C TRP A 167 -13.14 -3.14 8.47
N ASP A 168 -13.25 -2.55 9.65
CA ASP A 168 -12.86 -3.20 10.92
C ASP A 168 -14.06 -3.85 11.63
N TYR A 169 -13.79 -4.67 12.65
CA TYR A 169 -14.82 -5.43 13.37
C TYR A 169 -15.95 -4.55 13.90
N LEU A 170 -15.59 -3.45 14.56
CA LEU A 170 -16.57 -2.55 15.19
C LEU A 170 -17.50 -1.94 14.16
N ARG A 171 -16.96 -1.46 13.04
CA ARG A 171 -17.72 -0.78 11.99
C ARG A 171 -18.51 -1.77 11.14
N ALA A 172 -17.93 -2.92 10.82
CA ALA A 172 -18.65 -4.01 10.13
C ALA A 172 -19.87 -4.47 10.93
N ARG A 173 -19.71 -4.69 12.23
CA ARG A 173 -20.80 -5.10 13.12
C ARG A 173 -21.90 -4.05 13.21
N LYS A 174 -21.54 -2.76 13.26
CA LYS A 174 -22.51 -1.65 13.30
C LYS A 174 -23.40 -1.61 12.05
N GLU A 175 -22.84 -1.92 10.89
CA GLU A 175 -23.55 -1.93 9.61
C GLU A 175 -24.22 -3.29 9.30
N GLY A 176 -24.23 -4.23 10.26
CA GLY A 176 -24.83 -5.56 10.07
C GLY A 176 -24.16 -6.40 8.98
N ARG A 177 -22.92 -6.07 8.61
CA ARG A 177 -22.17 -6.77 7.57
C ARG A 177 -21.44 -7.97 8.15
N ALA A 178 -21.35 -9.03 7.35
CA ALA A 178 -20.32 -10.03 7.58
C ALA A 178 -18.97 -9.30 7.52
N GLN A 179 -18.11 -9.52 8.52
CA GLN A 179 -16.84 -8.83 8.63
C GLN A 179 -16.03 -9.06 7.36
N MET A 180 -15.89 -8.02 6.55
CA MET A 180 -14.89 -8.00 5.51
C MET A 180 -13.58 -7.78 6.23
N ARG A 181 -12.78 -8.85 6.32
CA ARG A 181 -11.63 -8.93 7.23
C ARG A 181 -10.54 -8.04 6.64
N LEU A 182 -10.28 -6.93 7.32
CA LEU A 182 -9.23 -6.02 6.92
C LEU A 182 -7.86 -6.63 7.14
N VAL A 183 -6.89 -6.02 6.48
CA VAL A 183 -5.54 -5.91 6.98
C VAL A 183 -5.43 -4.63 7.83
N ALA A 184 -5.80 -4.70 9.11
CA ALA A 184 -5.45 -3.63 10.03
C ALA A 184 -3.98 -3.79 10.44
N ILE A 185 -3.12 -2.81 10.11
CA ILE A 185 -1.75 -2.70 10.63
C ILE A 185 -1.72 -1.60 11.70
N ILE A 186 -1.86 -2.00 12.96
CA ILE A 186 -1.54 -1.19 14.12
C ILE A 186 -0.05 -1.37 14.40
N GLY A 187 0.67 -0.24 14.31
CA GLY A 187 2.09 -0.20 14.58
C GLY A 187 2.45 -0.56 16.03
N GLN A 188 1.52 -0.46 16.99
CA GLN A 188 1.77 -0.64 18.42
C GLN A 188 0.49 -0.99 19.22
N CYS A 189 0.59 -1.93 20.17
CA CYS A 189 -0.50 -2.38 21.07
C CYS A 189 -1.10 -1.29 22.00
N ARG A 190 -0.62 -0.04 21.95
CA ARG A 190 -1.10 1.08 22.79
C ARG A 190 -2.17 1.94 22.11
N HIS A 191 -2.57 1.61 20.88
CA HIS A 191 -3.52 2.41 20.10
C HIS A 191 -4.78 1.61 19.79
N ARG A 192 -5.92 2.30 19.70
CA ARG A 192 -7.19 1.69 19.27
C ARG A 192 -7.09 1.22 17.82
N ASP A 193 -7.83 0.17 17.51
CA ASP A 193 -7.92 -0.39 16.17
C ASP A 193 -8.64 0.60 15.23
N ILE A 194 -7.98 0.90 14.12
CA ILE A 194 -8.50 1.77 13.06
C ILE A 194 -8.21 1.07 11.73
N THR A 195 -9.17 1.16 10.81
CA THR A 195 -9.03 0.72 9.43
C THR A 195 -7.77 1.34 8.79
N ARG A 196 -6.91 0.53 8.17
CA ARG A 196 -5.71 0.99 7.47
C ARG A 196 -5.44 0.15 6.22
N VAL A 197 -4.76 0.76 5.27
CA VAL A 197 -4.32 0.12 4.03
C VAL A 197 -3.09 -0.78 4.26
N ALA A 198 -3.05 -1.94 3.60
CA ALA A 198 -1.92 -2.89 3.65
C ALA A 198 -0.93 -2.69 2.50
N SER A 199 -1.42 -3.00 1.31
CA SER A 199 -0.68 -3.15 0.07
C SER A 199 -1.71 -3.02 -1.03
N THR A 200 -1.76 -1.80 -1.57
CA THR A 200 -2.68 -1.49 -2.65
C THR A 200 -2.02 -1.80 -3.97
N ALA A 201 -2.65 -2.66 -4.76
CA ALA A 201 -2.16 -3.07 -6.06
C ALA A 201 -3.22 -2.93 -7.14
N PHE A 202 -2.77 -2.71 -8.37
CA PHE A 202 -3.63 -2.72 -9.56
C PHE A 202 -3.57 -4.07 -10.27
N ALA A 203 -4.75 -4.56 -10.66
CA ALA A 203 -4.85 -5.63 -11.64
C ALA A 203 -5.08 -5.01 -13.03
N ASN A 204 -4.33 -5.48 -14.04
CA ASN A 204 -4.54 -5.08 -15.42
C ASN A 204 -5.85 -5.71 -15.96
N ALA A 205 -6.55 -5.00 -16.85
CA ALA A 205 -7.81 -5.39 -17.50
C ALA A 205 -7.76 -6.76 -18.24
N SER A 206 -6.59 -7.37 -18.40
CA SER A 206 -6.40 -8.67 -19.08
C SER A 206 -6.51 -9.90 -18.17
N GLY A 207 -6.79 -9.76 -16.87
CA GLY A 207 -7.07 -10.90 -15.97
C GLY A 207 -5.93 -11.91 -15.77
N ARG A 208 -4.72 -11.67 -16.32
CA ARG A 208 -3.58 -12.56 -16.17
C ARG A 208 -2.91 -12.34 -14.80
N ARG A 209 -2.97 -13.37 -13.95
CA ARG A 209 -2.09 -13.49 -12.76
C ARG A 209 -0.65 -13.57 -13.25
N ASN A 210 0.09 -12.49 -13.17
CA ASN A 210 1.53 -12.52 -13.38
C ASN A 210 2.22 -12.31 -12.03
N ARG A 211 2.90 -13.36 -11.54
CA ARG A 211 3.66 -13.39 -10.27
C ARG A 211 4.88 -12.45 -10.26
N ARG A 212 5.06 -11.66 -11.32
CA ARG A 212 6.01 -10.57 -11.44
C ARG A 212 5.28 -9.40 -12.10
N PHE A 213 5.12 -8.32 -11.35
CA PHE A 213 4.42 -7.10 -11.76
C PHE A 213 4.90 -6.59 -13.13
N CYS A 214 3.98 -6.52 -14.11
CA CYS A 214 4.21 -5.90 -15.41
C CYS A 214 2.86 -5.49 -16.05
N PRO A 215 2.83 -4.50 -16.96
CA PRO A 215 2.98 -3.07 -16.76
C PRO A 215 1.61 -2.38 -16.77
N ALA A 216 1.41 -1.37 -15.94
CA ALA A 216 0.41 -0.35 -16.21
C ALA A 216 1.13 0.99 -16.17
N ILE A 217 1.36 1.54 -17.35
CA ILE A 217 1.71 2.94 -17.55
C ILE A 217 0.39 3.68 -17.38
N PHE A 218 0.23 4.38 -16.25
CA PHE A 218 -0.94 5.23 -16.05
C PHE A 218 -0.60 6.61 -16.61
N VAL A 219 -1.34 7.01 -17.65
CA VAL A 219 -1.44 8.39 -18.10
C VAL A 219 -2.66 8.96 -17.37
N ILE A 220 -2.44 9.92 -16.48
CA ILE A 220 -3.51 10.77 -15.92
C ILE A 220 -3.64 11.99 -16.82
#